data_AF-A0A930UKY4-F1
#
_entry.id   AF-A0A930UKY4-F1
#
_cell.length_a   1.000
_cell.length_b   1.000
_cell.length_c   1.000
_cell.angle_alpha   90.00
_cell.angle_beta   90.00
_cell.angle_gamma   90.00
#
_symmetry.space_group_name_H-M   'P 1'
#
loop_
_entity.id
_entity.type
_entity.pdbx_description
1 polymer ?
#
loop_
_entity_poly.entity_id
_entity_poly.type
_entity_poly.pdbx_seq_one_letter_code
_entity_poly.pdbx_strand_id
1 'polypeptide(L)'
;MPVSPKTRTLISLALVIGITAMLVTSLMMYLMPYDRTTAAVHTIFGISLLALIGFHGRNNLAALGSYFIQGRRWLWTNLAGGTVILLGTLLWLPPFSSIIETGENIRRSNSIEAGRYDLIATHQRDAGVPVRILVRAGAHYTSQPIEVFGGLITFVTVPQMALWVEDGEGRFLKTLYLTSKAADSSYQSVDIFSDEIVRRPEALPIWSHRRGVRAADGLFMPLPDQPAGDATTAATPVADYELSSVLPEGAGELTLYMEVNRSFDFNEFWHRDKFPDDPVYTGGGNSGQPSLLYSLRLGALGGETLHRFARMDLIGRGHHSGADGEVYPLEGFSTALQLISVALVEINPPAPMPLAAADRAN
;
A
#
# COMPACT_ATOMS: atom_id res chain seq x y z
N MET A 1 15.21 52.81 12.61
CA MET A 1 15.46 53.55 11.36
C MET A 1 14.72 52.85 10.22
N PRO A 2 14.09 53.58 9.29
CA PRO A 2 13.41 52.97 8.16
C PRO A 2 14.41 52.20 7.28
N VAL A 3 14.07 50.94 6.98
CA VAL A 3 14.87 50.06 6.13
C VAL A 3 14.96 50.64 4.72
N SER A 4 16.17 50.74 4.15
CA SER A 4 16.40 51.34 2.84
C SER A 4 15.59 50.64 1.74
N PRO A 5 15.20 51.35 0.65
CA PRO A 5 14.48 50.75 -0.47
C PRO A 5 15.19 49.52 -1.05
N LYS A 6 16.53 49.57 -1.17
CA LYS A 6 17.36 48.46 -1.63
C LYS A 6 17.25 47.24 -0.71
N THR A 7 17.28 47.46 0.60
CA THR A 7 17.16 46.38 1.59
C THR A 7 15.77 45.73 1.55
N ARG A 8 14.70 46.51 1.32
CA ARG A 8 13.32 46.00 1.16
C ARG A 8 13.19 45.10 -0.07
N THR A 9 13.78 45.50 -1.20
CA THR A 9 13.80 44.71 -2.43
C THR A 9 14.56 43.40 -2.24
N LEU A 10 15.71 43.43 -1.55
CA LEU A 10 16.50 42.22 -1.25
C LEU A 10 15.73 41.22 -0.39
N ILE A 11 15.01 41.69 0.63
CA ILE A 11 14.20 40.81 1.50
C ILE A 11 13.03 40.21 0.72
N SER A 12 12.40 40.98 -0.15
CA SER A 12 11.28 40.49 -0.98
C SER A 12 11.76 39.43 -1.97
N LEU A 13 12.94 39.64 -2.57
CA LEU A 13 13.57 38.64 -3.45
C LEU A 13 13.96 37.37 -2.68
N ALA A 14 14.51 37.50 -1.48
CA ALA A 14 14.84 36.37 -0.61
C ALA A 14 13.60 35.57 -0.20
N LEU A 15 12.47 36.24 0.07
CA LEU A 15 11.19 35.60 0.34
C LEU A 15 10.68 34.81 -0.87
N VAL A 16 10.75 35.38 -2.09
CA VAL A 16 10.34 34.67 -3.31
C VAL A 16 11.20 33.43 -3.54
N ILE A 17 12.52 33.55 -3.42
CA ILE A 17 13.44 32.40 -3.56
C ILE A 17 13.10 31.33 -2.52
N GLY A 18 12.88 31.74 -1.26
CA GLY A 18 12.53 30.81 -0.19
C GLY A 18 11.20 30.09 -0.42
N ILE A 19 10.17 30.80 -0.86
CA ILE A 19 8.86 30.22 -1.19
C ILE A 19 8.99 29.24 -2.36
N THR A 20 9.72 29.59 -3.42
CA THR A 20 9.94 28.69 -4.56
C THR A 20 10.67 27.42 -4.13
N ALA A 21 11.72 27.53 -3.31
CA ALA A 21 12.42 26.37 -2.78
C ALA A 21 11.50 25.47 -1.93
N MET A 22 10.66 26.07 -1.08
CA MET A 22 9.67 25.34 -0.28
C MET A 22 8.63 24.64 -1.15
N LEU A 23 8.11 25.29 -2.20
CA LEU A 23 7.13 24.69 -3.11
C LEU A 23 7.70 23.50 -3.86
N VAL A 24 8.89 23.66 -4.46
CA VAL A 24 9.57 22.59 -5.20
C VAL A 24 9.87 21.42 -4.27
N THR A 25 10.45 21.67 -3.11
CA THR A 25 10.77 20.60 -2.16
C THR A 25 9.52 19.96 -1.54
N SER A 26 8.43 20.71 -1.33
CA SER A 26 7.14 20.12 -0.90
C SER A 26 6.59 19.16 -1.94
N LEU A 27 6.63 19.55 -3.22
CA LEU A 27 6.19 18.71 -4.31
C LEU A 27 7.08 17.47 -4.45
N MET A 28 8.39 17.62 -4.31
CA MET A 28 9.32 16.49 -4.29
C MET A 28 9.04 15.54 -3.11
N MET A 29 8.88 16.05 -1.89
CA MET A 29 8.53 15.23 -0.72
C MET A 29 7.14 14.58 -0.83
N TYR A 30 6.25 15.13 -1.66
CA TYR A 30 4.95 14.52 -1.93
C TYR A 30 5.07 13.37 -2.96
N LEU A 31 5.87 13.54 -4.02
CA LEU A 31 5.94 12.61 -5.16
C LEU A 31 7.08 11.58 -5.08
N MET A 32 8.18 11.89 -4.41
CA MET A 32 9.42 11.11 -4.44
C MET A 32 9.68 10.43 -3.08
N PRO A 33 10.40 9.30 -3.06
CA PRO A 33 10.84 8.67 -1.82
C PRO A 33 11.62 9.64 -0.94
N TYR A 34 11.73 9.33 0.35
CA TYR A 34 12.47 10.18 1.27
C TYR A 34 13.92 10.33 0.82
N ASP A 35 14.30 11.57 0.51
CA ASP A 35 15.67 11.97 0.25
C ASP A 35 16.12 12.96 1.33
N ARG A 36 17.21 12.63 2.01
CA ARG A 36 17.79 13.44 3.08
C ARG A 36 18.11 14.86 2.59
N THR A 37 18.55 15.01 1.35
CA THR A 37 18.94 16.31 0.80
C THR A 37 17.72 17.21 0.63
N THR A 38 16.66 16.69 0.01
CA THR A 38 15.38 17.38 -0.18
C THR A 38 14.76 17.79 1.16
N ALA A 39 14.72 16.87 2.14
CA ALA A 39 14.20 17.16 3.47
C ALA A 39 15.04 18.23 4.21
N ALA A 40 16.38 18.17 4.09
CA ALA A 40 17.28 19.17 4.68
C ALA A 40 17.09 20.55 4.04
N VAL A 41 17.02 20.63 2.71
CA VAL A 41 16.76 21.88 1.98
C VAL A 41 15.41 22.45 2.42
N HIS A 42 14.35 21.65 2.44
CA HIS A 42 13.02 22.09 2.88
C HIS A 42 13.03 22.64 4.31
N THR A 43 13.65 21.92 5.24
CA THR A 43 13.69 22.32 6.66
C THR A 43 14.48 23.62 6.85
N ILE A 44 15.67 23.73 6.24
CA ILE A 44 16.53 24.91 6.36
C ILE A 44 15.88 26.14 5.73
N PHE A 45 15.29 25.99 4.54
CA PHE A 45 14.57 27.09 3.89
C PHE A 45 13.31 27.48 4.66
N GLY A 46 12.59 26.51 5.25
CA GLY A 46 11.43 26.78 6.11
C GLY A 46 11.78 27.61 7.34
N ILE A 47 12.84 27.23 8.06
CA ILE A 47 13.36 27.99 9.21
C ILE A 47 13.79 29.41 8.78
N SER A 48 14.50 29.51 7.65
CA SER A 48 14.95 30.79 7.10
C SER A 48 13.78 31.70 6.71
N LEU A 49 12.71 31.12 6.15
CA LEU A 49 11.50 31.85 5.78
C LEU A 49 10.76 32.37 7.01
N LEU A 50 10.68 31.61 8.10
CA LEU A 50 10.09 32.08 9.36
C LEU A 50 10.82 33.32 9.90
N ALA A 51 12.16 33.33 9.86
CA ALA A 51 12.96 34.48 10.27
C ALA A 51 12.72 35.70 9.36
N LEU A 52 12.67 35.48 8.04
CA LEU A 52 12.40 36.54 7.06
C LEU A 52 10.99 37.11 7.18
N ILE A 53 9.97 36.27 7.42
CA ILE A 53 8.58 36.69 7.68
C ILE A 53 8.51 37.52 8.96
N GLY A 54 9.19 37.10 10.04
CA GLY A 54 9.27 37.87 11.29
C GLY A 54 9.88 39.26 11.07
N PHE A 55 10.97 39.33 10.31
CA PHE A 55 11.61 40.61 9.95
C PHE A 55 10.72 41.48 9.04
N HIS A 56 10.08 40.87 8.04
CA HIS A 56 9.17 41.56 7.13
C HIS A 56 7.93 42.09 7.87
N GLY A 57 7.37 41.31 8.78
CA GLY A 57 6.23 41.68 9.62
C GLY A 57 6.56 42.86 10.53
N ARG A 58 7.69 42.80 11.25
CA ARG A 58 8.16 43.91 12.12
C ARG A 58 8.29 45.23 11.36
N ASN A 59 8.75 45.19 10.12
CA ASN A 59 8.98 46.39 9.31
C ASN A 59 7.70 46.94 8.65
N ASN A 60 6.62 46.17 8.64
CA ASN A 60 5.36 46.52 8.00
C ASN A 60 4.16 46.46 8.96
N LEU A 61 4.40 46.53 10.29
CA LEU A 61 3.36 46.44 11.31
C LEU A 61 2.21 47.45 11.12
N ALA A 62 2.52 48.69 10.74
CA ALA A 62 1.51 49.71 10.49
C ALA A 62 0.62 49.38 9.28
N ALA A 63 1.19 48.81 8.21
CA ALA A 63 0.45 48.36 7.05
C ALA A 63 -0.41 47.12 7.38
N LEU A 64 0.15 46.15 8.10
CA LEU A 64 -0.59 44.96 8.56
C LEU A 64 -1.78 45.33 9.45
N GLY A 65 -1.62 46.31 10.35
CA GLY A 65 -2.71 46.83 11.17
C GLY A 65 -3.84 47.47 10.35
N SER A 66 -3.52 48.15 9.25
CA SER A 66 -4.53 48.73 8.35
C SER A 66 -5.36 47.67 7.62
N TYR A 67 -4.76 46.54 7.23
CA TYR A 67 -5.47 45.41 6.61
C TYR A 67 -6.42 44.71 7.59
N PHE A 68 -6.05 44.64 8.88
CA PHE A 68 -6.93 44.12 9.93
C PHE A 68 -8.21 44.96 10.09
N ILE A 69 -8.11 46.27 9.90
CA ILE A 69 -9.23 47.21 10.07
C ILE A 69 -10.10 47.29 8.80
N GLN A 70 -9.49 47.37 7.61
CA GLN A 70 -10.21 47.55 6.34
C GLN A 70 -10.67 46.24 5.69
N GLY A 71 -10.01 45.11 5.98
CA GLY A 71 -10.22 43.82 5.34
C GLY A 71 -10.78 42.71 6.25
N ARG A 72 -11.43 43.07 7.36
CA ARG A 72 -11.84 42.14 8.44
C ARG A 72 -12.59 40.89 7.94
N ARG A 73 -13.46 41.00 6.94
CA ARG A 73 -14.18 39.85 6.34
C ARG A 73 -13.23 38.87 5.63
N TRP A 74 -12.25 39.39 4.88
CA TRP A 74 -11.26 38.57 4.16
C TRP A 74 -10.28 37.90 5.12
N LEU A 75 -9.91 38.57 6.21
CA LEU A 75 -9.12 37.97 7.28
C LEU A 75 -9.81 36.74 7.87
N TRP A 76 -11.09 36.86 8.26
CA TRP A 76 -11.85 35.73 8.80
C TRP A 76 -12.00 34.60 7.79
N THR A 77 -12.17 34.91 6.51
CA THR A 77 -12.26 33.90 5.45
C THR A 77 -10.96 33.10 5.32
N ASN A 78 -9.81 33.78 5.34
CA ASN A 78 -8.50 33.12 5.26
C ASN A 78 -8.19 32.30 6.52
N LEU A 79 -8.52 32.82 7.70
CA LEU A 79 -8.36 32.09 8.97
C LEU A 79 -9.24 30.85 9.00
N ALA A 80 -10.52 30.97 8.64
CA ALA A 80 -11.44 29.84 8.56
C ALA A 80 -10.95 28.78 7.56
N GLY A 81 -10.53 29.18 6.36
CA GLY A 81 -9.97 28.28 5.37
C GLY A 81 -8.70 27.56 5.86
N GLY A 82 -7.77 28.29 6.46
CA GLY A 82 -6.56 27.71 7.05
C GLY A 82 -6.86 26.75 8.20
N THR A 83 -7.84 27.07 9.06
CA THR A 83 -8.30 26.19 10.14
C THR A 83 -8.95 24.93 9.61
N VAL A 84 -9.77 25.02 8.55
CA VAL A 84 -10.38 23.85 7.90
C VAL A 84 -9.31 22.93 7.32
N ILE A 85 -8.31 23.47 6.62
CA ILE A 85 -7.19 22.68 6.09
C ILE A 85 -6.43 22.00 7.23
N LEU A 86 -6.05 22.77 8.26
CA LEU A 86 -5.29 22.24 9.39
C LEU A 86 -6.04 21.14 10.14
N LEU A 87 -7.31 21.39 10.53
CA LEU A 87 -8.11 20.41 11.25
C LEU A 87 -8.45 19.21 10.37
N GLY A 88 -8.75 19.42 9.09
CA GLY A 88 -9.01 18.34 8.14
C GLY A 88 -7.80 17.41 7.97
N THR A 89 -6.59 17.97 7.88
CA THR A 89 -5.35 17.17 7.85
C THR A 89 -5.06 16.48 9.20
N LEU A 90 -5.20 17.17 10.33
CA LEU A 90 -4.92 16.59 11.66
C LEU A 90 -5.90 15.49 12.07
N LEU A 91 -7.17 15.63 11.70
CA LEU A 91 -8.25 14.67 11.99
C LEU A 91 -8.38 13.61 10.89
N TRP A 92 -7.51 13.65 9.87
CA TRP A 92 -7.52 12.69 8.75
C TRP A 92 -8.86 12.62 7.99
N LEU A 93 -9.49 13.77 7.75
CA LEU A 93 -10.80 13.86 7.09
C LEU A 93 -10.65 14.00 5.56
N PRO A 94 -11.56 13.43 4.75
CA PRO A 94 -11.65 13.72 3.32
C PRO A 94 -11.91 15.22 3.06
N PRO A 95 -11.37 15.80 1.97
CA PRO A 95 -10.53 15.17 0.95
C PRO A 95 -9.02 15.13 1.28
N PHE A 96 -8.62 15.62 2.47
CA PHE A 96 -7.20 15.75 2.83
C PHE A 96 -6.50 14.40 3.00
N SER A 97 -7.17 13.43 3.63
CA SER A 97 -6.69 12.05 3.72
C SER A 97 -6.42 11.45 2.35
N SER A 98 -7.36 11.60 1.40
CA SER A 98 -7.24 11.11 0.03
C SER A 98 -6.01 11.66 -0.70
N ILE A 99 -5.68 12.94 -0.51
CA ILE A 99 -4.48 13.57 -1.07
C ILE A 99 -3.22 12.95 -0.46
N ILE A 100 -3.14 12.83 0.87
CA ILE A 100 -1.97 12.27 1.54
C ILE A 100 -1.73 10.81 1.15
N GLU A 101 -2.79 9.99 1.12
CA GLU A 101 -2.75 8.58 0.72
C GLU A 101 -2.30 8.43 -0.74
N THR A 102 -2.76 9.30 -1.63
CA THR A 102 -2.30 9.33 -3.02
C THR A 102 -0.80 9.59 -3.11
N GLY A 103 -0.29 10.60 -2.41
CA GLY A 103 1.14 10.87 -2.35
C GLY A 103 1.95 9.71 -1.76
N GLU A 104 1.47 9.08 -0.69
CA GLU A 104 2.10 7.89 -0.12
C GLU A 104 2.20 6.74 -1.12
N ASN A 105 1.14 6.47 -1.87
CA ASN A 105 1.12 5.42 -2.88
C ASN A 105 2.17 5.70 -3.98
N ILE A 106 2.28 6.95 -4.45
CA ILE A 106 3.28 7.37 -5.44
C ILE A 106 4.71 7.18 -4.90
N ARG A 107 4.98 7.61 -3.66
CA ARG A 107 6.31 7.43 -3.05
C ARG A 107 6.68 5.98 -2.88
N ARG A 108 5.74 5.15 -2.43
CA ARG A 108 5.93 3.70 -2.30
C ARG A 108 6.29 3.08 -3.64
N SER A 109 5.61 3.46 -4.72
CA SER A 109 5.94 2.98 -6.06
C SER A 109 7.33 3.39 -6.57
N ASN A 110 7.81 4.58 -6.21
CA ASN A 110 9.10 5.10 -6.68
C ASN A 110 10.31 4.62 -5.86
N SER A 111 10.09 3.88 -4.76
CA SER A 111 11.10 3.53 -3.74
C SER A 111 11.64 2.09 -3.85
N ILE A 112 11.55 1.47 -5.02
CA ILE A 112 12.01 0.10 -5.26
C ILE A 112 13.53 0.12 -5.45
N GLU A 113 14.28 0.18 -4.35
CA GLU A 113 15.70 -0.17 -4.36
C GLU A 113 15.83 -1.69 -4.35
N ALA A 114 16.58 -2.23 -5.32
CA ALA A 114 16.99 -3.63 -5.30
C ALA A 114 17.77 -3.91 -4.00
N GLY A 115 17.24 -4.79 -3.15
CA GLY A 115 17.80 -5.11 -1.83
C GLY A 115 16.94 -4.67 -0.63
N ARG A 116 15.81 -3.99 -0.85
CA ARG A 116 14.82 -3.74 0.20
C ARG A 116 14.07 -5.02 0.54
N TYR A 117 14.04 -5.38 1.84
CA TYR A 117 13.38 -6.56 2.37
C TYR A 117 12.39 -6.15 3.45
N ASP A 118 11.11 -6.41 3.25
CA ASP A 118 10.06 -6.05 4.22
C ASP A 118 9.85 -7.23 5.19
N LEU A 119 9.85 -6.97 6.51
CA LEU A 119 9.54 -7.96 7.54
C LEU A 119 8.10 -7.77 8.01
N ILE A 120 7.27 -8.79 7.80
CA ILE A 120 5.88 -8.82 8.24
C ILE A 120 5.77 -9.87 9.35
N ALA A 121 5.31 -9.46 10.52
CA ALA A 121 5.04 -10.35 11.64
C ALA A 121 3.54 -10.37 11.94
N THR A 122 2.94 -11.55 11.86
CA THR A 122 1.52 -11.80 12.12
C THR A 122 1.39 -12.89 13.17
N HIS A 123 0.28 -12.91 13.92
CA HIS A 123 -0.07 -14.04 14.79
C HIS A 123 1.00 -14.46 15.82
N GLN A 124 1.93 -13.56 16.17
CA GLN A 124 3.10 -13.88 17.02
C GLN A 124 2.75 -14.27 18.46
N ARG A 125 1.50 -14.02 18.89
CA ARG A 125 1.02 -14.36 20.23
C ARG A 125 0.22 -15.65 20.26
N ASP A 126 -0.04 -16.25 19.11
CA ASP A 126 -0.85 -17.45 19.01
C ASP A 126 -0.03 -18.67 19.40
N ALA A 127 -0.69 -19.66 19.99
CA ALA A 127 -0.08 -20.97 20.20
C ALA A 127 -0.04 -21.74 18.88
N GLY A 128 1.09 -22.40 18.58
CA GLY A 128 1.23 -23.24 17.42
C GLY A 128 2.67 -23.36 16.93
N VAL A 129 2.83 -23.78 15.67
CA VAL A 129 4.14 -24.00 15.05
C VAL A 129 4.59 -22.73 14.33
N PRO A 130 5.72 -22.10 14.72
CA PRO A 130 6.23 -20.94 14.02
C PRO A 130 6.54 -21.26 12.56
N VAL A 131 6.20 -20.34 11.66
CA VAL A 131 6.48 -20.46 10.23
C VAL A 131 7.02 -19.14 9.69
N ARG A 132 7.98 -19.24 8.78
CA ARG A 132 8.50 -18.13 8.01
C ARG A 132 8.25 -18.38 6.53
N ILE A 133 7.69 -17.41 5.83
CA ILE A 133 7.44 -17.48 4.40
C ILE A 133 8.25 -16.38 3.73
N LEU A 134 9.25 -16.77 2.94
CA LEU A 134 10.11 -15.87 2.18
C LEU A 134 9.59 -15.77 0.76
N VAL A 135 9.20 -14.57 0.35
CA VAL A 135 8.67 -14.31 -0.99
C VAL A 135 9.61 -13.35 -1.70
N ARG A 136 10.09 -13.77 -2.86
CA ARG A 136 10.92 -12.96 -3.74
C ARG A 136 10.08 -12.32 -4.83
N ALA A 137 10.16 -11.01 -4.94
CA ALA A 137 9.50 -10.25 -5.99
C ALA A 137 10.09 -10.64 -7.36
N GLY A 138 9.23 -10.95 -8.32
CA GLY A 138 9.64 -11.22 -9.69
C GLY A 138 9.77 -9.95 -10.53
N ALA A 139 10.22 -10.11 -11.78
CA ALA A 139 10.52 -9.00 -12.68
C ALA A 139 9.32 -8.09 -12.99
N HIS A 140 8.09 -8.61 -12.85
CA HIS A 140 6.84 -7.87 -13.10
C HIS A 140 6.01 -7.67 -11.83
N TYR A 141 6.61 -7.82 -10.64
CA TYR A 141 5.93 -7.59 -9.35
C TYR A 141 5.24 -6.23 -9.33
N THR A 142 5.93 -5.20 -9.83
CA THR A 142 5.34 -3.88 -10.07
C THR A 142 5.02 -3.72 -11.55
N SER A 143 3.88 -3.11 -11.85
CA SER A 143 3.52 -2.80 -13.23
C SER A 143 4.46 -1.78 -13.87
N GLN A 144 4.48 -1.74 -15.20
CA GLN A 144 4.89 -0.52 -15.89
C GLN A 144 3.96 0.64 -15.50
N PRO A 145 4.40 1.90 -15.63
CA PRO A 145 3.54 3.06 -15.42
C PRO A 145 2.28 2.97 -16.28
N ILE A 146 1.12 3.06 -15.63
CA ILE A 146 -0.18 3.07 -16.26
C ILE A 146 -0.62 4.52 -16.39
N GLU A 147 -0.86 4.95 -17.62
CA GLU A 147 -1.35 6.29 -17.93
C GLU A 147 -2.87 6.36 -17.81
N VAL A 148 -3.36 7.36 -17.07
CA VAL A 148 -4.77 7.72 -17.00
C VAL A 148 -4.95 9.21 -17.32
N PHE A 149 -6.17 9.58 -17.71
CA PHE A 149 -6.52 10.95 -18.15
C PHE A 149 -5.63 11.47 -19.29
N GLY A 150 -5.37 10.63 -20.31
CA GLY A 150 -4.58 11.03 -21.48
C GLY A 150 -3.11 11.30 -21.18
N GLY A 151 -2.53 10.62 -20.18
CA GLY A 151 -1.11 10.71 -19.82
C GLY A 151 -0.77 11.77 -18.78
N LEU A 152 -1.76 12.50 -18.25
CA LEU A 152 -1.53 13.54 -17.23
C LEU A 152 -1.18 12.96 -15.86
N ILE A 153 -1.61 11.74 -15.56
CA ILE A 153 -1.34 11.04 -14.31
C ILE A 153 -0.85 9.63 -14.66
N THR A 154 0.26 9.24 -14.05
CA THR A 154 0.75 7.87 -14.08
C THR A 154 0.78 7.29 -12.67
N PHE A 155 0.41 6.03 -12.57
CA PHE A 155 0.59 5.24 -11.35
C PHE A 155 1.04 3.83 -11.71
N VAL A 156 1.55 3.10 -10.72
CA VAL A 156 1.86 1.67 -10.86
C VAL A 156 1.02 0.88 -9.87
N THR A 157 0.90 -0.40 -10.15
CA THR A 157 0.21 -1.36 -9.30
C THR A 157 1.19 -2.38 -8.74
N VAL A 158 0.90 -2.82 -7.52
CA VAL A 158 1.57 -3.93 -6.85
C VAL A 158 0.54 -5.02 -6.55
N PRO A 159 0.96 -6.28 -6.35
CA PRO A 159 0.03 -7.40 -6.23
C PRO A 159 -0.80 -7.30 -4.95
N GLN A 160 -2.05 -7.76 -5.01
CA GLN A 160 -2.83 -8.15 -3.85
C GLN A 160 -2.52 -9.61 -3.53
N MET A 161 -2.46 -9.95 -2.24
CA MET A 161 -2.07 -11.28 -1.80
C MET A 161 -2.86 -11.72 -0.58
N ALA A 162 -3.23 -13.00 -0.56
CA ALA A 162 -3.70 -13.71 0.63
C ALA A 162 -2.84 -14.95 0.86
N LEU A 163 -2.42 -15.17 2.10
CA LEU A 163 -1.85 -16.43 2.56
C LEU A 163 -2.75 -17.02 3.64
N TRP A 164 -3.12 -18.28 3.49
CA TRP A 164 -3.98 -18.99 4.43
C TRP A 164 -3.58 -20.45 4.54
N VAL A 165 -4.17 -21.12 5.54
CA VAL A 165 -3.97 -22.54 5.80
C VAL A 165 -5.31 -23.26 5.87
N GLU A 166 -5.34 -24.44 5.28
CA GLU A 166 -6.43 -25.42 5.33
C GLU A 166 -5.93 -26.73 5.94
N ASP A 167 -6.83 -27.54 6.48
CA ASP A 167 -6.50 -28.90 6.93
C ASP A 167 -6.47 -29.90 5.76
N GLY A 168 -6.14 -31.16 6.05
CA GLY A 168 -6.11 -32.25 5.07
C GLY A 168 -7.47 -32.59 4.43
N GLU A 169 -8.58 -32.08 4.96
CA GLU A 169 -9.92 -32.22 4.39
C GLU A 169 -10.31 -31.02 3.50
N GLY A 170 -9.44 -30.00 3.40
CA GLY A 170 -9.69 -28.77 2.65
C GLY A 170 -10.58 -27.78 3.40
N ARG A 171 -10.72 -27.91 4.72
CA ARG A 171 -11.45 -26.93 5.54
C ARG A 171 -10.55 -25.75 5.84
N PHE A 172 -11.08 -24.55 5.61
CA PHE A 172 -10.41 -23.31 5.94
C PHE A 172 -10.16 -23.21 7.45
N LEU A 173 -8.90 -23.04 7.84
CA LEU A 173 -8.53 -22.88 9.24
C LEU A 173 -8.28 -21.42 9.58
N LYS A 174 -7.42 -20.75 8.81
CA LYS A 174 -6.92 -19.42 9.19
C LYS A 174 -6.28 -18.65 8.05
N THR A 175 -6.51 -17.33 8.02
CA THR A 175 -5.71 -16.39 7.21
C THR A 175 -4.41 -16.03 7.96
N LEU A 176 -3.26 -16.32 7.37
CA LEU A 176 -1.95 -15.93 7.89
C LEU A 176 -1.63 -14.47 7.55
N TYR A 177 -1.98 -14.04 6.34
CA TYR A 177 -1.71 -12.71 5.86
C TYR A 177 -2.69 -12.28 4.77
N LEU A 178 -3.04 -11.00 4.76
CA LEU A 178 -3.85 -10.37 3.72
C LEU A 178 -3.35 -8.95 3.47
N THR A 179 -3.22 -8.55 2.21
CA THR A 179 -2.87 -7.19 1.84
C THR A 179 -3.96 -6.19 2.24
N SER A 180 -3.59 -5.04 2.82
CA SER A 180 -4.54 -4.06 3.38
C SER A 180 -5.67 -3.64 2.43
N LYS A 181 -5.40 -3.43 1.12
CA LYS A 181 -6.46 -3.02 0.18
C LYS A 181 -7.55 -4.08 0.02
N ALA A 182 -7.19 -5.36 0.04
CA ALA A 182 -8.15 -6.46 0.02
C ALA A 182 -8.87 -6.62 1.37
N ALA A 183 -8.22 -6.26 2.48
CA ALA A 183 -8.80 -6.35 3.81
C ALA A 183 -9.81 -5.25 4.13
N ASP A 184 -9.55 -4.03 3.67
CA ASP A 184 -10.35 -2.84 3.97
C ASP A 184 -11.26 -2.45 2.80
N SER A 185 -11.19 -3.15 1.66
CA SER A 185 -11.88 -2.76 0.42
C SER A 185 -11.66 -1.29 0.03
N SER A 186 -10.45 -0.78 0.26
CA SER A 186 -10.02 0.59 -0.06
C SER A 186 -9.59 0.73 -1.52
N TYR A 187 -10.33 0.12 -2.45
CA TYR A 187 -10.07 0.26 -3.87
C TYR A 187 -10.55 1.63 -4.36
N GLN A 188 -9.77 2.27 -5.22
CA GLN A 188 -10.15 3.56 -5.79
C GLN A 188 -11.28 3.37 -6.79
N SER A 189 -12.29 4.23 -6.69
CA SER A 189 -13.34 4.37 -7.70
C SER A 189 -12.77 4.96 -8.98
N VAL A 190 -13.40 4.62 -10.11
CA VAL A 190 -13.13 5.24 -11.41
C VAL A 190 -13.59 6.71 -11.39
N ASP A 191 -14.55 7.03 -10.52
CA ASP A 191 -14.93 8.40 -10.19
C ASP A 191 -14.13 8.88 -8.97
N ILE A 192 -13.13 9.73 -9.21
CA ILE A 192 -12.25 10.30 -8.17
C ILE A 192 -12.98 11.22 -7.17
N PHE A 193 -14.26 11.53 -7.39
CA PHE A 193 -15.11 12.30 -6.49
C PHE A 193 -16.14 11.44 -5.74
N SER A 194 -16.13 10.12 -5.94
CA SER A 194 -17.04 9.20 -5.27
C SER A 194 -16.45 8.69 -3.95
N ASP A 195 -17.23 8.77 -2.88
CA ASP A 195 -16.94 8.16 -1.58
C ASP A 195 -17.41 6.69 -1.49
N GLU A 196 -17.77 6.08 -2.63
CA GLU A 196 -18.27 4.71 -2.67
C GLU A 196 -17.18 3.70 -2.33
N ILE A 197 -17.49 2.76 -1.41
CA ILE A 197 -16.63 1.62 -1.11
C ILE A 197 -16.61 0.70 -2.32
N VAL A 198 -15.49 0.67 -3.00
CA VAL A 198 -15.31 -0.20 -4.17
C VAL A 198 -14.78 -1.55 -3.72
N ARG A 199 -15.52 -2.61 -4.03
CA ARG A 199 -15.07 -4.00 -3.81
C ARG A 199 -14.62 -4.61 -5.12
N ARG A 200 -13.55 -5.40 -5.06
CA ARG A 200 -12.93 -6.07 -6.22
C ARG A 200 -12.92 -7.58 -6.00
N PRO A 201 -14.06 -8.29 -6.17
CA PRO A 201 -14.12 -9.74 -5.98
C PRO A 201 -13.11 -10.51 -6.84
N GLU A 202 -12.73 -9.96 -7.99
CA GLU A 202 -11.74 -10.51 -8.91
C GLU A 202 -10.30 -10.48 -8.38
N ALA A 203 -10.02 -9.73 -7.30
CA ALA A 203 -8.67 -9.59 -6.78
C ALA A 203 -8.16 -10.88 -6.12
N LEU A 204 -8.94 -11.47 -5.21
CA LEU A 204 -8.57 -12.68 -4.45
C LEU A 204 -9.78 -13.62 -4.29
N PRO A 205 -10.34 -14.11 -5.41
CA PRO A 205 -11.59 -14.85 -5.40
C PRO A 205 -11.50 -16.21 -4.69
N ILE A 206 -10.38 -16.92 -4.81
CA ILE A 206 -10.25 -18.24 -4.21
C ILE A 206 -10.25 -18.08 -2.68
N TRP A 207 -9.36 -17.25 -2.14
CA TRP A 207 -9.26 -17.03 -0.70
C TRP A 207 -10.59 -16.52 -0.11
N SER A 208 -11.22 -15.53 -0.73
CA SER A 208 -12.44 -14.92 -0.18
C SER A 208 -13.59 -15.93 -0.11
N HIS A 209 -13.78 -16.75 -1.16
CA HIS A 209 -14.76 -17.83 -1.15
C HIS A 209 -14.39 -18.95 -0.17
N ARG A 210 -13.11 -19.34 -0.04
CA ARG A 210 -12.64 -20.36 0.91
C ARG A 210 -12.88 -19.94 2.37
N ARG A 211 -12.71 -18.66 2.67
CA ARG A 211 -13.06 -18.07 3.98
C ARG A 211 -14.56 -18.23 4.29
N GLY A 212 -15.42 -18.22 3.28
CA GLY A 212 -16.85 -18.51 3.41
C GLY A 212 -17.69 -17.43 4.09
N VAL A 213 -17.13 -16.25 4.35
CA VAL A 213 -17.86 -15.12 4.95
C VAL A 213 -18.50 -14.28 3.85
N ARG A 214 -19.82 -14.41 3.70
CA ARG A 214 -20.60 -13.70 2.68
C ARG A 214 -21.26 -12.44 3.26
N ALA A 215 -21.00 -11.30 2.65
CA ALA A 215 -21.60 -10.02 3.03
C ALA A 215 -23.05 -9.88 2.50
N ALA A 216 -23.75 -8.84 2.94
CA ALA A 216 -25.16 -8.59 2.59
C ALA A 216 -25.40 -8.36 1.09
N ASP A 217 -24.40 -7.83 0.37
CA ASP A 217 -24.42 -7.66 -1.09
C ASP A 217 -24.11 -8.96 -1.85
N GLY A 218 -23.88 -10.06 -1.13
CA GLY A 218 -23.63 -11.37 -1.69
C GLY A 218 -22.17 -11.64 -2.06
N LEU A 219 -21.26 -10.68 -1.91
CA LEU A 219 -19.83 -10.83 -2.17
C LEU A 219 -19.07 -11.37 -0.95
N PHE A 220 -17.97 -12.10 -1.20
CA PHE A 220 -17.15 -12.72 -0.16
C PHE A 220 -15.92 -11.89 0.28
N MET A 221 -15.58 -10.84 -0.47
CA MET A 221 -14.48 -9.94 -0.10
C MET A 221 -14.76 -9.27 1.26
N PRO A 222 -13.80 -8.85 2.08
CA PRO A 222 -14.11 -8.11 3.30
C PRO A 222 -14.78 -6.75 3.03
N LEU A 223 -15.52 -6.23 4.01
CA LEU A 223 -15.96 -4.84 4.08
C LEU A 223 -15.18 -4.12 5.19
N PRO A 224 -15.02 -2.77 5.14
CA PRO A 224 -14.35 -2.03 6.21
C PRO A 224 -14.98 -2.24 7.59
N ASP A 225 -16.31 -2.41 7.65
CA ASP A 225 -17.08 -2.63 8.89
C ASP A 225 -17.19 -4.11 9.29
N GLN A 226 -16.76 -5.03 8.42
CA GLN A 226 -16.61 -6.45 8.66
C GLN A 226 -15.23 -6.92 8.15
N PRO A 227 -14.14 -6.41 8.77
CA PRO A 227 -12.79 -6.75 8.34
C PRO A 227 -12.60 -8.27 8.46
N ALA A 228 -11.60 -8.79 7.75
CA ALA A 228 -11.20 -10.18 7.91
C ALA A 228 -10.70 -10.38 9.36
N GLY A 229 -11.61 -10.74 10.27
CA GLY A 229 -11.46 -10.65 11.74
C GLY A 229 -10.25 -11.36 12.34
N ASP A 230 -9.62 -12.26 11.59
CA ASP A 230 -8.40 -12.98 11.97
C ASP A 230 -7.24 -12.76 11.00
N ALA A 231 -7.37 -11.91 9.98
CA ALA A 231 -6.26 -11.58 9.10
C ALA A 231 -5.47 -10.42 9.72
N THR A 232 -4.18 -10.65 10.00
CA THR A 232 -3.30 -9.50 10.26
C THR A 232 -3.06 -8.81 8.92
N THR A 233 -3.68 -7.64 8.76
CA THR A 233 -3.51 -6.80 7.59
C THR A 233 -2.16 -6.12 7.65
N ALA A 234 -1.33 -6.28 6.62
CA ALA A 234 -0.16 -5.42 6.45
C ALA A 234 -0.17 -4.79 5.06
N ALA A 235 0.53 -3.66 4.95
CA ALA A 235 0.75 -3.04 3.65
C ALA A 235 1.38 -4.06 2.70
N THR A 236 0.92 -4.09 1.45
CA THR A 236 1.56 -4.92 0.42
C THR A 236 3.05 -4.54 0.34
N PRO A 237 3.97 -5.50 0.49
CA PRO A 237 5.38 -5.30 0.21
C PRO A 237 5.56 -4.80 -1.21
N VAL A 238 6.54 -3.93 -1.44
CA VAL A 238 6.85 -3.45 -2.80
C VAL A 238 8.15 -4.07 -3.33
N ALA A 239 8.70 -5.03 -2.59
CA ALA A 239 9.95 -5.74 -2.84
C ALA A 239 9.89 -7.15 -2.22
N ASP A 240 11.05 -7.80 -2.09
CA ASP A 240 11.17 -9.06 -1.36
C ASP A 240 10.66 -8.91 0.08
N TYR A 241 10.09 -9.97 0.63
CA TYR A 241 9.59 -9.90 2.00
C TYR A 241 9.60 -11.24 2.72
N GLU A 242 9.57 -11.13 4.04
CA GLU A 242 9.35 -12.21 4.98
C GLU A 242 8.01 -12.07 5.65
N LEU A 243 7.25 -13.15 5.71
CA LEU A 243 6.12 -13.28 6.61
C LEU A 243 6.49 -14.26 7.73
N SER A 244 6.64 -13.75 8.95
CA SER A 244 6.67 -14.54 10.17
C SER A 244 5.25 -14.71 10.72
N SER A 245 4.82 -15.95 10.92
CA SER A 245 3.48 -16.29 11.42
C SER A 245 3.50 -17.56 12.28
N VAL A 246 2.31 -18.01 12.68
CA VAL A 246 2.12 -19.23 13.48
C VAL A 246 1.05 -20.11 12.82
N LEU A 247 1.40 -21.35 12.52
CA LEU A 247 0.49 -22.38 12.02
C LEU A 247 -0.25 -23.06 13.18
N PRO A 248 -1.52 -23.45 12.99
CA PRO A 248 -2.25 -24.20 14.00
C PRO A 248 -1.60 -25.57 14.26
N GLU A 249 -1.40 -25.90 15.53
CA GLU A 249 -0.90 -27.22 15.95
C GLU A 249 -2.07 -28.22 16.09
N GLY A 250 -1.79 -29.51 15.97
CA GLY A 250 -2.78 -30.58 16.21
C GLY A 250 -3.82 -30.77 15.08
N ALA A 251 -3.72 -29.99 14.01
CA ALA A 251 -4.61 -30.08 12.84
C ALA A 251 -4.27 -31.22 11.86
N GLY A 252 -3.26 -32.04 12.16
CA GLY A 252 -2.81 -33.10 11.25
C GLY A 252 -2.09 -32.50 10.04
N GLU A 253 -2.35 -33.06 8.85
CA GLU A 253 -1.83 -32.51 7.60
C GLU A 253 -2.42 -31.14 7.33
N LEU A 254 -1.57 -30.23 6.84
CA LEU A 254 -1.95 -28.85 6.53
C LEU A 254 -1.61 -28.55 5.08
N THR A 255 -2.37 -27.68 4.44
CA THR A 255 -1.99 -27.10 3.15
C THR A 255 -1.92 -25.59 3.28
N LEU A 256 -0.75 -25.03 2.97
CA LEU A 256 -0.57 -23.59 2.85
C LEU A 256 -0.92 -23.17 1.44
N TYR A 257 -1.65 -22.08 1.33
CA TYR A 257 -1.99 -21.46 0.06
C TYR A 257 -1.54 -20.01 0.04
N MET A 258 -1.17 -19.55 -1.16
CA MET A 258 -0.90 -18.16 -1.46
C MET A 258 -1.58 -17.80 -2.77
N GLU A 259 -2.55 -16.89 -2.72
CA GLU A 259 -3.19 -16.34 -3.90
C GLU A 259 -2.61 -14.95 -4.20
N VAL A 260 -2.30 -14.68 -5.47
CA VAL A 260 -1.64 -13.46 -5.91
C VAL A 260 -2.32 -12.90 -7.15
N ASN A 261 -2.65 -11.62 -7.15
CA ASN A 261 -3.21 -10.94 -8.32
C ASN A 261 -2.61 -9.53 -8.44
N ARG A 262 -2.23 -9.11 -9.66
CA ARG A 262 -1.93 -7.70 -9.93
C ARG A 262 -2.91 -7.16 -10.96
N SER A 263 -3.68 -6.15 -10.56
CA SER A 263 -4.57 -5.42 -11.47
C SER A 263 -3.80 -4.78 -12.63
N PHE A 264 -4.50 -4.49 -13.71
CA PHE A 264 -4.04 -3.89 -14.96
C PHE A 264 -2.99 -4.75 -15.69
N ASP A 265 -2.94 -6.05 -15.42
CA ASP A 265 -1.99 -6.97 -16.03
C ASP A 265 -2.52 -7.61 -17.31
N PHE A 266 -2.84 -6.78 -18.31
CA PHE A 266 -3.36 -7.23 -19.59
C PHE A 266 -2.26 -7.81 -20.49
N ASN A 267 -2.64 -8.76 -21.35
CA ASN A 267 -1.79 -9.26 -22.44
C ASN A 267 -2.65 -9.58 -23.68
N GLU A 268 -2.07 -10.23 -24.69
CA GLU A 268 -2.79 -10.61 -25.92
C GLU A 268 -3.97 -11.53 -25.65
N PHE A 269 -3.87 -12.45 -24.68
CA PHE A 269 -4.93 -13.41 -24.37
C PHE A 269 -5.96 -12.85 -23.40
N TRP A 270 -5.53 -12.17 -22.32
CA TRP A 270 -6.32 -11.51 -21.28
C TRP A 270 -6.36 -10.01 -21.58
N HIS A 271 -7.04 -9.64 -22.67
CA HIS A 271 -7.26 -8.26 -23.08
C HIS A 271 -8.62 -7.75 -22.59
N ARG A 272 -8.78 -6.43 -22.54
CA ARG A 272 -9.98 -5.76 -22.00
C ARG A 272 -11.28 -6.28 -22.61
N ASP A 273 -11.32 -6.51 -23.91
CA ASP A 273 -12.55 -6.87 -24.62
C ASP A 273 -12.86 -8.38 -24.61
N LYS A 274 -12.14 -9.18 -23.82
CA LYS A 274 -12.27 -10.65 -23.86
C LYS A 274 -13.63 -11.16 -23.40
N PHE A 275 -14.20 -10.53 -22.37
CA PHE A 275 -15.47 -10.93 -21.77
C PHE A 275 -16.48 -9.77 -21.84
N PRO A 276 -16.92 -9.35 -23.03
CA PRO A 276 -17.70 -8.11 -23.22
C PRO A 276 -19.00 -8.05 -22.40
N ASP A 277 -19.55 -9.21 -22.04
CA ASP A 277 -20.78 -9.33 -21.26
C ASP A 277 -20.52 -9.43 -19.73
N ASP A 278 -19.25 -9.39 -19.30
CA ASP A 278 -18.86 -9.43 -17.89
C ASP A 278 -18.46 -8.01 -17.41
N PRO A 279 -19.34 -7.33 -16.66
CA PRO A 279 -19.10 -5.96 -16.20
C PRO A 279 -18.02 -5.86 -15.12
N VAL A 280 -17.70 -6.95 -14.42
CA VAL A 280 -16.61 -6.97 -13.44
C VAL A 280 -15.27 -7.01 -14.18
N TYR A 281 -15.17 -7.81 -15.25
CA TYR A 281 -13.94 -7.88 -16.03
C TYR A 281 -13.71 -6.68 -16.96
N THR A 282 -14.76 -6.20 -17.62
CA THR A 282 -14.67 -5.19 -18.70
C THR A 282 -15.05 -3.79 -18.27
N GLY A 283 -15.76 -3.65 -17.14
CA GLY A 283 -16.20 -2.38 -16.61
C GLY A 283 -15.11 -1.66 -15.81
N GLY A 284 -15.44 -1.26 -14.58
CA GLY A 284 -14.49 -0.57 -13.70
C GLY A 284 -13.39 -1.48 -13.12
N GLY A 285 -13.55 -2.80 -13.23
CA GLY A 285 -12.52 -3.76 -12.86
C GLY A 285 -11.45 -3.81 -13.94
N ASN A 286 -10.21 -3.52 -13.55
CA ASN A 286 -9.07 -3.61 -14.44
C ASN A 286 -8.28 -4.86 -14.05
N SER A 287 -8.87 -6.05 -14.14
CA SER A 287 -8.22 -7.27 -13.60
C SER A 287 -7.05 -7.72 -14.48
N GLY A 288 -7.26 -7.81 -15.80
CA GLY A 288 -6.28 -8.37 -16.73
C GLY A 288 -6.14 -9.89 -16.55
N GLN A 289 -4.93 -10.37 -16.36
CA GLN A 289 -4.65 -11.75 -16.00
C GLN A 289 -5.26 -12.11 -14.62
N PRO A 290 -6.00 -13.24 -14.48
CA PRO A 290 -6.60 -13.65 -13.21
C PRO A 290 -5.58 -13.94 -12.09
N SER A 291 -6.07 -14.08 -10.86
CA SER A 291 -5.23 -14.46 -9.72
C SER A 291 -4.54 -15.81 -9.93
N LEU A 292 -3.32 -15.95 -9.43
CA LEU A 292 -2.54 -17.18 -9.42
C LEU A 292 -2.58 -17.82 -8.03
N LEU A 293 -2.77 -19.14 -7.97
CA LEU A 293 -2.79 -19.91 -6.73
C LEU A 293 -1.53 -20.76 -6.59
N TYR A 294 -0.76 -20.49 -5.56
CA TYR A 294 0.36 -21.32 -5.12
C TYR A 294 -0.06 -22.15 -3.91
N SER A 295 0.47 -23.36 -3.79
CA SER A 295 0.19 -24.26 -2.66
C SER A 295 1.42 -25.00 -2.18
N LEU A 296 1.39 -25.41 -0.91
CA LEU A 296 2.36 -26.32 -0.32
C LEU A 296 1.65 -27.22 0.68
N ARG A 297 1.65 -28.53 0.42
CA ARG A 297 1.16 -29.53 1.37
C ARG A 297 2.24 -29.83 2.40
N LEU A 298 1.88 -29.63 3.66
CA LEU A 298 2.65 -30.00 4.83
C LEU A 298 2.09 -31.30 5.41
N GLY A 299 2.97 -32.24 5.73
CA GLY A 299 2.58 -33.40 6.52
C GLY A 299 2.16 -32.99 7.94
N ALA A 300 1.72 -33.96 8.74
CA ALA A 300 1.37 -33.72 10.14
C ALA A 300 2.52 -33.01 10.88
N LEU A 301 2.23 -31.84 11.43
CA LEU A 301 3.19 -31.08 12.22
C LEU A 301 3.21 -31.62 13.65
N GLY A 302 4.33 -32.22 14.07
CA GLY A 302 4.53 -32.79 15.41
C GLY A 302 5.91 -33.47 15.56
N GLY A 303 6.53 -33.35 16.75
CA GLY A 303 7.89 -33.84 17.03
C GLY A 303 8.99 -32.81 16.71
N GLU A 304 10.28 -33.22 16.77
CA GLU A 304 11.43 -32.41 16.31
C GLU A 304 11.33 -32.18 14.80
N THR A 305 10.43 -31.27 14.40
CA THR A 305 10.28 -30.86 13.01
C THR A 305 11.54 -30.07 12.67
N LEU A 306 12.45 -30.72 11.95
CA LEU A 306 13.67 -30.12 11.41
C LEU A 306 13.33 -28.83 10.65
N HIS A 307 14.22 -27.85 10.71
CA HIS A 307 14.20 -26.64 9.87
C HIS A 307 14.05 -27.05 8.40
N ARG A 308 12.82 -27.02 7.88
CA ARG A 308 12.50 -27.50 6.54
C ARG A 308 12.17 -26.29 5.68
N PHE A 309 12.98 -26.08 4.64
CA PHE A 309 12.65 -25.20 3.54
C PHE A 309 11.90 -25.99 2.47
N ALA A 310 10.73 -25.52 2.08
CA ALA A 310 9.96 -26.07 0.98
C ALA A 310 9.45 -24.94 0.09
N ARG A 311 9.40 -25.20 -1.22
CA ARG A 311 8.90 -24.24 -2.21
C ARG A 311 7.40 -24.42 -2.38
N MET A 312 6.66 -23.32 -2.52
CA MET A 312 5.26 -23.37 -2.95
C MET A 312 5.16 -23.56 -4.46
N ASP A 313 4.29 -24.46 -4.89
CA ASP A 313 4.06 -24.79 -6.29
C ASP A 313 2.85 -24.03 -6.83
N LEU A 314 2.98 -23.49 -8.04
CA LEU A 314 1.85 -22.87 -8.75
C LEU A 314 0.91 -23.98 -9.26
N ILE A 315 -0.35 -23.97 -8.82
CA ILE A 315 -1.30 -25.04 -9.08
C ILE A 315 -2.51 -24.64 -9.93
N GLY A 316 -2.75 -23.34 -10.12
CA GLY A 316 -3.87 -22.89 -10.93
C GLY A 316 -4.13 -21.40 -10.81
N ARG A 317 -5.33 -20.99 -11.22
CA ARG A 317 -5.81 -19.62 -11.19
C ARG A 317 -7.25 -19.50 -10.69
N GLY A 318 -7.62 -18.31 -10.22
CA GLY A 318 -9.00 -17.98 -9.89
C GLY A 318 -9.89 -17.68 -11.09
N HIS A 319 -11.18 -17.44 -10.81
CA HIS A 319 -12.11 -16.90 -11.79
C HIS A 319 -11.72 -15.46 -12.16
N HIS A 320 -11.76 -15.14 -13.46
CA HIS A 320 -11.31 -13.84 -14.00
C HIS A 320 -12.08 -12.63 -13.43
N SER A 321 -13.30 -12.86 -12.96
CA SER A 321 -14.19 -11.87 -12.34
C SER A 321 -14.54 -12.16 -10.89
N GLY A 322 -13.95 -13.22 -10.32
CA GLY A 322 -14.27 -13.67 -8.97
C GLY A 322 -15.74 -14.05 -8.73
N ALA A 323 -16.37 -14.69 -9.72
CA ALA A 323 -17.74 -15.20 -9.60
C ALA A 323 -17.85 -16.40 -8.64
N ASP A 324 -16.75 -17.13 -8.47
CA ASP A 324 -16.61 -18.29 -7.60
C ASP A 324 -15.18 -18.42 -7.04
N GLY A 325 -14.99 -19.41 -6.18
CA GLY A 325 -13.70 -19.78 -5.57
C GLY A 325 -13.08 -21.04 -6.15
N GLU A 326 -13.45 -21.42 -7.36
CA GLU A 326 -12.92 -22.62 -8.02
C GLU A 326 -11.51 -22.39 -8.55
N VAL A 327 -10.76 -23.49 -8.69
CA VAL A 327 -9.39 -23.46 -9.22
C VAL A 327 -9.41 -23.90 -10.67
N TYR A 328 -9.02 -23.00 -11.56
CA TYR A 328 -8.98 -23.23 -13.00
C TYR A 328 -7.55 -23.51 -13.49
N PRO A 329 -7.41 -24.25 -14.61
CA PRO A 329 -6.12 -24.42 -15.27
C PRO A 329 -5.51 -23.09 -15.72
N LEU A 330 -4.17 -23.05 -15.75
CA LEU A 330 -3.42 -21.92 -16.28
C LEU A 330 -3.54 -21.87 -17.80
N GLU A 331 -3.92 -20.72 -18.33
CA GLU A 331 -4.00 -20.50 -19.78
C GLU A 331 -3.68 -19.04 -20.13
N GLY A 332 -2.87 -18.85 -21.16
CA GLY A 332 -2.53 -17.54 -21.74
C GLY A 332 -1.93 -16.54 -20.76
N PHE A 333 -1.25 -17.01 -19.72
CA PHE A 333 -0.51 -16.16 -18.78
C PHE A 333 0.87 -15.79 -19.32
N SER A 334 1.37 -14.63 -18.88
CA SER A 334 2.63 -14.02 -19.28
C SER A 334 3.31 -13.35 -18.07
N THR A 335 3.20 -12.03 -17.93
CA THR A 335 3.74 -11.22 -16.83
C THR A 335 3.24 -11.65 -15.46
N ALA A 336 2.02 -12.19 -15.34
CA ALA A 336 1.50 -12.72 -14.09
C ALA A 336 2.37 -13.84 -13.51
N LEU A 337 2.92 -14.73 -14.36
CA LEU A 337 3.82 -15.82 -13.93
C LEU A 337 5.16 -15.30 -13.40
N GLN A 338 5.43 -14.00 -13.61
CA GLN A 338 6.65 -13.32 -13.19
C GLN A 338 6.37 -12.31 -12.07
N LEU A 339 5.20 -12.37 -11.43
CA LEU A 339 4.92 -11.60 -10.21
C LEU A 339 5.76 -12.13 -9.07
N ILE A 340 5.77 -13.44 -8.83
CA ILE A 340 6.56 -14.08 -7.76
C ILE A 340 7.68 -14.90 -8.38
N SER A 341 8.93 -14.56 -8.03
CA SER A 341 10.09 -15.34 -8.46
C SER A 341 10.17 -16.67 -7.71
N VAL A 342 10.05 -16.62 -6.38
CA VAL A 342 9.99 -17.81 -5.53
C VAL A 342 9.23 -17.49 -4.24
N ALA A 343 8.49 -18.47 -3.73
CA ALA A 343 7.93 -18.47 -2.38
C ALA A 343 8.45 -19.72 -1.66
N LEU A 344 9.20 -19.50 -0.57
CA LEU A 344 9.76 -20.55 0.27
C LEU A 344 9.12 -20.49 1.65
N VAL A 345 8.82 -21.65 2.20
CA VAL A 345 8.28 -21.82 3.54
C VAL A 345 9.33 -22.51 4.39
N GLU A 346 9.70 -21.90 5.50
CA GLU A 346 10.54 -22.43 6.55
C GLU A 346 9.67 -22.74 7.78
N ILE A 347 9.64 -24.01 8.18
CA ILE A 347 8.88 -24.46 9.36
C ILE A 347 9.81 -24.49 10.56
N ASN A 348 9.31 -24.01 11.70
CA ASN A 348 10.05 -23.91 12.96
C ASN A 348 11.39 -23.17 12.75
N PRO A 349 11.38 -21.95 12.19
CA PRO A 349 12.59 -21.18 12.00
C PRO A 349 13.32 -21.01 13.34
N PRO A 350 14.67 -21.00 13.35
CA PRO A 350 15.40 -20.72 14.57
C PRO A 350 14.98 -19.37 15.15
N ALA A 351 14.95 -19.27 16.48
CA ALA A 351 14.67 -18.01 17.16
C ALA A 351 15.54 -16.91 16.53
N PRO A 352 14.97 -15.71 16.26
CA PRO A 352 15.75 -14.62 15.71
C PRO A 352 16.97 -14.44 16.61
N MET A 353 18.16 -14.54 16.02
CA MET A 353 19.41 -14.32 16.74
C MET A 353 19.27 -12.97 17.44
N PRO A 354 19.49 -12.86 18.76
CA PRO A 354 19.47 -11.55 19.41
C PRO A 354 20.35 -10.65 18.58
N LEU A 355 19.83 -9.53 18.08
CA LEU A 355 20.67 -8.49 17.51
C LEU A 355 21.76 -8.28 18.55
N ALA A 356 22.98 -8.73 18.25
CA ALA A 356 24.11 -8.53 19.12
C ALA A 356 24.05 -7.04 19.44
N ALA A 357 23.77 -6.71 20.70
CA ALA A 357 23.78 -5.34 21.16
C ALA A 357 25.14 -4.84 20.68
N ALA A 358 25.13 -3.99 19.66
CA ALA A 358 26.35 -3.54 19.02
C ALA A 358 27.22 -3.07 20.17
N ASP A 359 28.28 -3.82 20.43
CA ASP A 359 29.19 -3.56 21.52
C ASP A 359 29.59 -2.10 21.34
N ARG A 360 29.04 -1.24 22.19
CA ARG A 360 29.55 0.11 22.37
C ARG A 360 30.85 -0.06 23.13
N ALA A 361 31.85 -0.57 22.42
CA ALA A 361 33.21 -0.71 22.87
C ALA A 361 34.02 0.44 22.28
N ASN A 362 34.24 1.44 23.15
CA ASN A 362 35.28 2.49 23.17
C ASN A 362 35.35 3.52 22.04
#